data_AF-A0A0U5HE00-F1
#
_entry.id   AF-A0A0U5HE00-F1
#
_cell.length_a   1.000
_cell.length_b   1.000
_cell.length_c   1.000
_cell.angle_alpha   90.00
_cell.angle_beta   90.00
_cell.angle_gamma   90.00
#
_symmetry.space_group_name_H-M   'P 1'
#
loop_
_entity.id
_entity.type
_entity.pdbx_description
1 polymer ?
#
loop_
_entity_poly.entity_id
_entity_poly.type
_entity_poly.pdbx_seq_one_letter_code
_entity_poly.pdbx_strand_id
1 'polypeptide(L)'
;MSAPYGESLFSFLNITGYYIYSSSCHDLSSKKYLLSHGKLLLAGCFFAVATSVRSNGILSGILLAYDAIWQAYGLVSRRSMGTMVVRLGFTIVSGCIVALGLLIPQYLAYTSYCTNKDYIRPWCQSLLPSIYGWVQRHYWGVGFLKYWTVPNIPLFLLATPMLLILFLSSLWALGAGVSPRSSGTTPKTSSTISSSPASSLLIQLAIAQFILTVMAVTSYHVQIVNRISSGYPLWYWYLVWRALWTSDATQSAKNRTQVLLVVQLMVAYALVQAVLFGSFLPPA
;
A
#
# COMPACT_ATOMS: atom_id res chain seq x y z
N MET A 1 -23.78 0.78 -19.14
CA MET A 1 -22.53 -0.01 -19.21
C MET A 1 -21.69 0.32 -17.97
N SER A 2 -21.80 -0.51 -16.93
CA SER A 2 -20.95 -0.44 -15.75
C SER A 2 -19.55 -0.92 -16.12
N ALA A 3 -18.67 -0.02 -16.55
CA ALA A 3 -17.27 -0.35 -16.66
C ALA A 3 -16.80 -0.84 -15.27
N PRO A 4 -16.23 -2.04 -15.13
CA PRO A 4 -15.67 -2.47 -13.86
C PRO A 4 -14.48 -1.57 -13.58
N TYR A 5 -14.72 -0.52 -12.80
CA TYR A 5 -13.67 0.39 -12.41
C TYR A 5 -12.65 -0.43 -11.64
N GLY A 6 -11.40 -0.50 -12.12
CA GLY A 6 -10.39 -1.38 -11.51
C GLY A 6 -10.03 -1.04 -10.06
N GLU A 7 -10.66 -0.03 -9.45
CA GLU A 7 -10.40 0.47 -8.09
C GLU A 7 -11.04 -0.42 -7.04
N SER A 8 -12.30 -0.79 -7.26
CA SER A 8 -13.02 -1.70 -6.37
C SER A 8 -12.39 -3.09 -6.41
N LEU A 9 -12.08 -3.59 -7.62
CA LEU A 9 -11.39 -4.86 -7.79
C LEU A 9 -10.00 -4.83 -7.15
N PHE A 10 -9.21 -3.77 -7.40
CA PHE A 10 -7.90 -3.59 -6.75
C PHE A 10 -8.02 -3.58 -5.22
N SER A 11 -8.94 -2.78 -4.67
CA SER A 11 -9.11 -2.64 -3.22
C SER A 11 -9.53 -3.96 -2.58
N PHE A 12 -10.47 -4.66 -3.19
CA PHE A 12 -10.89 -5.99 -2.75
C PHE A 12 -9.72 -6.98 -2.72
N LEU A 13 -8.98 -7.09 -3.82
CA LEU A 13 -7.85 -8.01 -3.92
C LEU A 13 -6.73 -7.66 -2.93
N ASN A 14 -6.40 -6.37 -2.82
CA ASN A 14 -5.29 -5.91 -1.97
C ASN A 14 -5.62 -6.06 -0.48
N ILE A 15 -6.81 -5.66 -0.05
CA ILE A 15 -7.26 -5.82 1.35
C ILE A 15 -7.40 -7.31 1.70
N THR A 16 -7.90 -8.13 0.78
CA THR A 16 -7.96 -9.59 0.97
C THR A 16 -6.55 -10.18 1.11
N GLY A 17 -5.60 -9.73 0.29
CA GLY A 17 -4.19 -10.10 0.42
C GLY A 17 -3.61 -9.75 1.81
N TYR A 18 -3.87 -8.53 2.31
CA TYR A 18 -3.44 -8.12 3.66
C TYR A 18 -4.06 -8.99 4.75
N TYR A 19 -5.35 -9.32 4.63
CA TYR A 19 -6.04 -10.19 5.59
C TYR A 19 -5.43 -11.60 5.61
N ILE A 20 -5.22 -12.21 4.44
CA ILE A 20 -4.63 -13.56 4.33
C ILE A 20 -3.18 -13.55 4.86
N TYR A 21 -2.41 -12.51 4.54
CA TYR A 21 -1.05 -12.34 5.07
C TYR A 21 -1.04 -12.23 6.60
N SER A 22 -1.90 -11.40 7.19
CA SER A 22 -2.03 -11.30 8.65
C SER A 22 -2.44 -12.64 9.27
N SER A 23 -3.36 -13.38 8.61
CA SER A 23 -3.77 -14.72 9.05
C SER A 23 -2.61 -15.73 9.00
N SER A 24 -1.74 -15.63 7.99
CA SER A 24 -0.50 -16.42 7.92
C SER A 24 0.39 -16.15 9.13
N CYS A 25 0.63 -14.88 9.50
CA CYS A 25 1.45 -14.55 10.66
C CYS A 25 0.85 -15.05 11.98
N HIS A 26 -0.48 -14.97 12.13
CA HIS A 26 -1.17 -15.53 13.29
C HIS A 26 -1.01 -17.06 13.36
N ASP A 27 -1.17 -17.78 12.26
CA ASP A 27 -0.98 -19.24 12.21
C ASP A 27 0.48 -19.65 12.48
N LEU A 28 1.45 -18.82 12.09
CA LEU A 28 2.86 -19.04 12.42
C LEU A 28 3.07 -18.98 13.94
N SER A 29 2.47 -17.98 14.61
CA SER A 29 2.54 -17.87 16.08
C SER A 29 1.86 -19.04 16.79
N SER A 30 0.82 -19.62 16.17
CA SER A 30 0.11 -20.81 16.64
C SER A 30 0.80 -22.14 16.26
N LYS A 31 2.04 -22.10 15.74
CA LYS A 31 2.83 -23.27 15.29
C LYS A 31 2.17 -24.10 14.16
N LYS A 32 1.21 -23.53 13.41
CA LYS A 32 0.55 -24.18 12.26
C LYS A 32 1.31 -23.89 10.96
N TYR A 33 2.53 -24.42 10.85
CA TYR A 33 3.47 -24.05 9.77
C TYR A 33 2.92 -24.27 8.35
N LEU A 34 2.37 -25.46 8.04
CA LEU A 34 1.89 -25.78 6.69
C LEU A 34 0.78 -24.83 6.22
N LEU A 35 -0.22 -24.59 7.07
CA LEU A 35 -1.31 -23.67 6.79
C LEU A 35 -0.79 -22.24 6.61
N SER A 36 0.17 -21.85 7.45
CA SER A 36 0.79 -20.53 7.40
C SER A 36 1.56 -20.29 6.09
N HIS A 37 2.33 -21.28 5.61
CA HIS A 37 3.03 -21.21 4.32
C HIS A 37 2.06 -21.16 3.14
N GLY A 38 1.01 -21.99 3.15
CA GLY A 38 -0.04 -21.97 2.12
C GLY A 38 -0.73 -20.62 2.02
N LYS A 39 -1.10 -20.02 3.17
CA LYS A 39 -1.68 -18.66 3.22
C LYS A 39 -0.71 -17.59 2.72
N LEU A 40 0.59 -17.73 2.98
CA LEU A 40 1.59 -16.77 2.53
C LEU A 40 1.72 -16.74 0.99
N LEU A 41 1.68 -17.91 0.35
CA LEU A 41 1.65 -18.00 -1.11
C LEU A 41 0.34 -17.46 -1.68
N LEU A 42 -0.79 -17.80 -1.05
CA LEU A 42 -2.10 -17.30 -1.45
C LEU A 42 -2.15 -15.76 -1.39
N ALA A 43 -1.63 -15.15 -0.31
CA ALA A 43 -1.51 -13.71 -0.20
C ALA A 43 -0.66 -13.10 -1.34
N GLY A 44 0.46 -13.75 -1.68
CA GLY A 44 1.29 -13.38 -2.83
C GLY A 44 0.52 -13.39 -4.15
N CYS A 45 -0.31 -14.41 -4.39
CA CYS A 45 -1.17 -14.47 -5.57
C CYS A 45 -2.18 -13.32 -5.61
N PHE A 46 -2.85 -13.02 -4.49
CA PHE A 46 -3.78 -11.90 -4.39
C PHE A 46 -3.09 -10.55 -4.66
N PHE A 47 -1.90 -10.35 -4.09
CA PHE A 47 -1.09 -9.14 -4.37
C PHE A 47 -0.60 -9.08 -5.81
N ALA A 48 -0.26 -10.21 -6.44
CA ALA A 48 0.14 -10.25 -7.85
C ALA A 48 -1.03 -9.85 -8.77
N VAL A 49 -2.23 -10.40 -8.54
CA VAL A 49 -3.43 -10.02 -9.31
C VAL A 49 -3.81 -8.57 -9.03
N ALA A 50 -3.69 -8.09 -7.79
CA ALA A 50 -3.89 -6.67 -7.49
C ALA A 50 -2.88 -5.79 -8.26
N THR A 51 -1.62 -6.21 -8.33
CA THR A 51 -0.54 -5.50 -9.05
C THR A 51 -0.75 -5.46 -10.56
N SER A 52 -1.32 -6.53 -11.15
CA SER A 52 -1.64 -6.56 -12.58
C SER A 52 -2.83 -5.67 -12.92
N VAL A 53 -3.82 -5.55 -12.02
CA VAL A 53 -4.93 -4.60 -12.16
C VAL A 53 -4.44 -3.17 -12.03
N ARG A 54 -3.53 -2.90 -11.07
CA ARG A 54 -2.87 -1.60 -10.91
C ARG A 54 -1.45 -1.73 -10.38
N SER A 55 -0.52 -1.02 -11.01
CA SER A 55 0.90 -1.04 -10.66
C SER A 55 1.21 -0.63 -9.21
N ASN A 56 0.38 0.20 -8.56
CA ASN A 56 0.60 0.60 -7.16
C ASN A 56 0.43 -0.57 -6.17
N GLY A 57 -0.18 -1.69 -6.60
CA GLY A 57 -0.21 -2.95 -5.83
C GLY A 57 1.15 -3.52 -5.49
N ILE A 58 2.20 -3.17 -6.26
CA ILE A 58 3.58 -3.62 -6.00
C ILE A 58 4.06 -3.22 -4.59
N LEU A 59 3.53 -2.12 -4.04
CA LEU A 59 3.87 -1.66 -2.69
C LEU A 59 3.43 -2.65 -1.61
N SER A 60 2.46 -3.53 -1.86
CA SER A 60 2.10 -4.61 -0.94
C SER A 60 3.21 -5.65 -0.79
N GLY A 61 4.13 -5.73 -1.77
CA GLY A 61 5.35 -6.53 -1.66
C GLY A 61 6.30 -6.07 -0.54
N ILE A 62 6.15 -4.83 -0.04
CA ILE A 62 6.97 -4.31 1.08
C ILE A 62 6.78 -5.13 2.36
N LEU A 63 5.58 -5.65 2.60
CA LEU A 63 5.31 -6.50 3.78
C LEU A 63 6.18 -7.76 3.73
N LEU A 64 6.23 -8.41 2.56
CA LEU A 64 7.03 -9.60 2.32
C LEU A 64 8.54 -9.29 2.37
N ALA A 65 8.96 -8.14 1.80
CA ALA A 65 10.35 -7.72 1.83
C ALA A 65 10.83 -7.43 3.26
N TYR A 66 10.02 -6.74 4.07
CA TYR A 66 10.30 -6.47 5.48
C TYR A 66 10.47 -7.78 6.27
N ASP A 67 9.53 -8.72 6.11
CA ASP A 67 9.60 -10.03 6.75
C ASP A 67 10.83 -10.82 6.32
N ALA A 68 11.19 -10.78 5.03
CA ALA A 68 12.37 -11.47 4.51
C ALA A 68 13.65 -10.90 5.10
N ILE A 69 13.78 -9.58 5.21
CA ILE A 69 14.93 -8.91 5.84
C ILE A 69 15.03 -9.28 7.32
N TRP A 70 13.91 -9.24 8.05
CA TRP A 70 13.91 -9.57 9.48
C TRP A 70 14.28 -11.04 9.73
N GLN A 71 13.75 -11.96 8.93
CA GLN A 71 14.10 -13.37 8.99
C GLN A 71 15.57 -13.62 8.61
N ALA A 72 16.09 -12.97 7.57
CA ALA A 72 17.49 -13.08 7.18
C ALA A 72 18.44 -12.60 8.30
N TYR A 73 18.11 -11.48 8.95
CA TYR A 73 18.86 -10.98 10.10
C TYR A 73 18.83 -11.96 11.29
N GLY A 74 17.68 -12.58 11.55
CA GLY A 74 17.52 -13.61 12.58
C GLY A 74 18.36 -14.86 12.33
N LEU A 75 18.51 -15.29 11.07
CA LEU A 75 19.36 -16.41 10.67
C LEU A 75 20.85 -16.11 10.89
N VAL A 76 21.30 -14.91 10.51
CA VAL A 76 22.69 -14.48 10.73
C VAL A 76 23.01 -14.42 12.22
N SER A 77 22.03 -14.03 13.05
CA SER A 77 22.15 -13.95 14.52
C SER A 77 22.06 -15.31 15.26
N ARG A 78 22.20 -16.44 14.54
CA ARG A 78 22.25 -17.83 15.06
C ARG A 78 21.06 -18.26 15.94
N ARG A 79 19.84 -17.80 15.64
CA ARG A 79 18.62 -18.23 16.33
C ARG A 79 17.84 -19.23 15.46
N SER A 80 17.77 -20.50 15.87
CA SER A 80 16.92 -21.58 15.32
C SER A 80 16.78 -21.62 13.79
N MET A 81 17.59 -22.46 13.12
CA MET A 81 17.79 -22.37 11.67
C MET A 81 16.68 -22.98 10.81
N GLY A 82 16.12 -24.14 11.18
CA GLY A 82 15.32 -24.95 10.26
C GLY A 82 14.00 -24.30 9.81
N THR A 83 13.14 -23.94 10.76
CA THR A 83 11.81 -23.37 10.46
C THR A 83 11.87 -21.97 9.87
N MET A 84 12.88 -21.18 10.26
CA MET A 84 13.10 -19.83 9.73
C MET A 84 13.60 -19.85 8.29
N VAL A 85 14.50 -20.77 7.91
CA VAL A 85 14.94 -20.93 6.50
C VAL A 85 13.76 -21.31 5.60
N VAL A 86 12.93 -22.27 6.03
CA VAL A 86 11.75 -22.67 5.26
C VAL A 86 10.78 -21.50 5.10
N ARG A 87 10.49 -20.76 6.18
CA ARG A 87 9.62 -19.58 6.13
C ARG A 87 10.18 -18.49 5.21
N LEU A 88 11.50 -18.27 5.22
CA LEU A 88 12.16 -17.31 4.36
C LEU A 88 11.99 -17.71 2.88
N GLY A 89 12.19 -19.00 2.57
CA GLY A 89 11.96 -19.54 1.23
C GLY A 89 10.56 -19.25 0.70
N PHE A 90 9.51 -19.56 1.48
CA PHE A 90 8.13 -19.25 1.10
C PHE A 90 7.86 -17.73 0.99
N THR A 91 8.53 -16.91 1.81
CA THR A 91 8.41 -15.44 1.75
C THR A 91 9.00 -14.90 0.45
N ILE A 92 10.18 -15.39 0.06
CA ILE A 92 10.84 -15.03 -1.21
C ILE A 92 10.00 -15.46 -2.40
N VAL A 93 9.50 -16.70 -2.41
CA VAL A 93 8.62 -17.21 -3.47
C VAL A 93 7.36 -16.34 -3.59
N SER A 94 6.73 -16.00 -2.46
CA SER A 94 5.57 -15.09 -2.45
C SER A 94 5.93 -13.71 -3.02
N GLY A 95 7.08 -13.14 -2.66
CA GLY A 95 7.56 -11.87 -3.21
C GLY A 95 7.80 -11.91 -4.72
N CYS A 96 8.39 -13.00 -5.23
CA CYS A 96 8.55 -13.24 -6.66
C CYS A 96 7.18 -13.31 -7.37
N ILE A 97 6.19 -13.97 -6.77
CA ILE A 97 4.82 -14.02 -7.31
C ILE A 97 4.25 -12.60 -7.43
N VAL A 98 4.41 -11.74 -6.43
CA VAL A 98 3.95 -10.33 -6.51
C VAL A 98 4.62 -9.59 -7.69
N ALA A 99 5.93 -9.77 -7.88
CA ALA A 99 6.66 -9.16 -8.99
C ALA A 99 6.14 -9.60 -10.36
N LEU A 100 5.70 -10.86 -10.51
CA LEU A 100 5.07 -11.35 -11.74
C LEU A 100 3.81 -10.56 -12.11
N GLY A 101 3.08 -10.02 -11.13
CA GLY A 101 1.93 -9.14 -11.37
C GLY A 101 2.28 -7.89 -12.19
N LEU A 102 3.51 -7.38 -12.08
CA LEU A 102 4.01 -6.28 -12.89
C LEU A 102 4.72 -6.76 -14.16
N LEU A 103 5.48 -7.86 -14.09
CA LEU A 103 6.27 -8.36 -15.20
C LEU A 103 5.43 -8.96 -16.34
N ILE A 104 4.35 -9.69 -16.03
CA ILE A 104 3.53 -10.36 -17.05
C ILE A 104 2.91 -9.33 -18.03
N PRO A 105 2.23 -8.25 -17.58
CA PRO A 105 1.71 -7.23 -18.50
C PRO A 105 2.81 -6.53 -19.31
N GLN A 106 3.99 -6.29 -18.72
CA GLN A 106 5.12 -5.68 -19.44
C GLN A 106 5.64 -6.61 -20.53
N TYR A 107 5.78 -7.91 -20.23
CA TYR A 107 6.25 -8.91 -21.18
C TYR A 107 5.29 -9.07 -22.35
N LEU A 108 3.98 -9.20 -22.08
CA LEU A 108 2.97 -9.27 -23.13
C LEU A 108 3.03 -8.05 -24.05
N ALA A 109 3.10 -6.84 -23.48
CA ALA A 109 3.25 -5.62 -24.27
C ALA A 109 4.56 -5.60 -25.08
N TYR A 110 5.68 -6.04 -24.51
CA TYR A 110 6.94 -6.15 -25.23
C TYR A 110 6.83 -7.09 -26.44
N THR A 111 6.21 -8.26 -26.25
CA THR A 111 6.01 -9.22 -27.35
C THR A 111 5.05 -8.72 -28.43
N SER A 112 4.14 -7.81 -28.12
CA SER A 112 3.23 -7.21 -29.11
C SER A 112 3.84 -6.02 -29.85
N TYR A 113 4.67 -5.21 -29.20
CA TYR A 113 5.12 -3.92 -29.74
C TYR A 113 6.60 -3.85 -30.12
N CYS A 114 7.45 -4.76 -29.62
CA CYS A 114 8.91 -4.69 -29.80
C CYS A 114 9.50 -5.82 -30.66
N THR A 115 8.68 -6.81 -31.04
CA THR A 115 9.12 -7.97 -31.84
C THR A 115 8.99 -7.76 -33.35
N ASN A 116 8.16 -6.80 -33.79
CA ASN A 116 7.99 -6.49 -35.20
C ASN A 116 9.12 -5.54 -35.67
N LYS A 117 9.91 -5.99 -36.66
CA LYS A 117 11.08 -5.27 -37.17
C LYS A 117 10.73 -4.04 -38.01
N ASP A 118 9.50 -3.97 -38.52
CA ASP A 118 9.08 -2.88 -39.43
C ASP A 118 8.76 -1.58 -38.68
N TYR A 119 8.41 -1.67 -37.39
CA TYR A 119 8.05 -0.50 -36.57
C TYR A 119 8.39 -0.72 -35.09
N ILE A 120 9.61 -0.35 -34.70
CA ILE A 120 10.08 -0.46 -33.31
C ILE A 120 9.73 0.82 -32.54
N ARG A 121 8.99 0.68 -31.42
CA ARG A 121 8.67 1.82 -30.55
C ARG A 121 9.93 2.31 -29.80
N PRO A 122 10.09 3.62 -29.54
CA PRO A 122 11.30 4.16 -28.89
C PRO A 122 11.63 3.54 -27.53
N TRP A 123 10.63 3.11 -26.76
CA TRP A 123 10.84 2.50 -25.45
C TRP A 123 11.43 1.08 -25.52
N CYS A 124 11.31 0.39 -26.66
CA CYS A 124 11.91 -0.91 -26.87
C CYS A 124 13.45 -0.85 -26.88
N GLN A 125 14.03 0.32 -27.21
CA GLN A 125 15.47 0.53 -27.31
C GLN A 125 16.13 0.92 -25.97
N SER A 126 15.34 1.11 -24.92
CA SER A 126 15.88 1.48 -23.61
C SER A 126 16.45 0.26 -22.87
N LEU A 127 17.49 0.48 -22.04
CA LEU A 127 18.18 -0.59 -21.28
C LEU A 127 17.22 -1.48 -20.48
N LEU A 128 16.18 -0.86 -19.92
CA LEU A 128 15.08 -1.52 -19.23
C LEU A 128 13.77 -1.12 -19.93
N PRO A 129 13.33 -1.88 -20.94
CA PRO A 129 12.14 -1.54 -21.71
C PRO A 129 10.90 -1.66 -20.82
N SER A 130 10.23 -0.53 -20.62
CA SER A 130 8.97 -0.49 -19.86
C SER A 130 7.95 0.35 -20.61
N ILE A 131 6.89 -0.31 -21.10
CA ILE A 131 5.76 0.39 -21.70
C ILE A 131 5.07 1.29 -20.68
N TYR A 132 4.96 0.84 -19.42
CA TYR A 132 4.33 1.62 -18.37
C TYR A 132 5.14 2.90 -18.10
N GLY A 133 6.44 2.77 -17.85
CA GLY A 133 7.31 3.91 -17.61
C GLY A 133 7.40 4.87 -18.82
N TRP A 134 7.28 4.35 -20.05
CA TRP A 134 7.21 5.20 -21.25
C TRP A 134 5.89 5.94 -21.37
N VAL A 135 4.74 5.26 -21.22
CA VAL A 135 3.42 5.89 -21.29
C VAL A 135 3.26 6.96 -20.20
N GLN A 136 3.69 6.66 -18.98
CA GLN A 136 3.71 7.59 -17.86
C GLN A 136 4.48 8.88 -18.20
N ARG A 137 5.69 8.77 -18.77
CA ARG A 137 6.51 9.94 -19.10
C ARG A 137 6.07 10.67 -20.37
N HIS A 138 5.74 9.93 -21.42
CA HIS A 138 5.50 10.46 -22.76
C HIS A 138 4.09 11.05 -22.92
N TYR A 139 3.06 10.33 -22.45
CA TYR A 139 1.68 10.78 -22.61
C TYR A 139 1.15 11.53 -21.40
N TRP A 140 1.47 11.05 -20.19
CA TRP A 140 1.00 11.69 -18.97
C TRP A 140 1.94 12.76 -18.46
N GLY A 141 3.19 12.80 -18.94
CA GLY A 141 4.16 13.78 -18.49
C GLY A 141 4.49 13.67 -17.00
N VAL A 142 4.34 12.49 -16.37
CA VAL A 142 4.69 12.34 -14.95
C VAL A 142 6.21 12.30 -14.77
N GLY A 143 6.67 12.72 -13.60
CA GLY A 143 8.09 12.80 -13.28
C GLY A 143 8.29 13.56 -11.98
N PHE A 144 9.51 13.51 -11.46
CA PHE A 144 9.86 14.19 -10.21
C PHE A 144 9.60 15.70 -10.32
N LEU A 145 8.71 16.19 -9.47
CA LEU A 145 8.21 17.56 -9.33
C LEU A 145 7.62 18.19 -10.61
N LYS A 146 7.41 17.41 -11.68
CA LYS A 146 6.91 17.93 -12.95
C LYS A 146 5.47 18.45 -12.89
N TYR A 147 4.70 18.00 -11.90
CA TYR A 147 3.32 18.43 -11.69
C TYR A 147 3.18 19.73 -10.87
N TRP A 148 4.27 20.21 -10.25
CA TRP A 148 4.28 21.43 -9.45
C TRP A 148 4.26 22.67 -10.34
N THR A 149 3.06 23.02 -10.82
CA THR A 149 2.82 24.23 -11.62
C THR A 149 1.69 25.03 -11.01
N VAL A 150 1.73 26.36 -11.19
CA VAL A 150 0.71 27.28 -10.64
C VAL A 150 -0.71 26.91 -11.07
N PRO A 151 -0.98 26.54 -12.33
CA PRO A 151 -2.33 26.11 -12.74
C PRO A 151 -2.85 24.87 -12.01
N ASN A 152 -1.97 24.03 -11.48
CA ASN A 152 -2.35 22.80 -10.79
C ASN A 152 -2.68 23.02 -9.30
N ILE A 153 -2.46 24.21 -8.74
CA ILE A 153 -2.71 24.50 -7.31
C ILE A 153 -4.11 24.06 -6.84
N PRO A 154 -5.22 24.33 -7.58
CA PRO A 154 -6.54 23.87 -7.16
C PRO A 154 -6.63 22.35 -6.99
N LEU A 155 -5.87 21.61 -7.80
CA LEU A 155 -5.84 20.14 -7.81
C LEU A 155 -5.07 19.60 -6.60
N PHE A 156 -4.01 20.28 -6.18
CA PHE A 156 -3.34 20.01 -4.92
C PHE A 156 -4.28 20.26 -3.73
N LEU A 157 -5.04 21.36 -3.74
CA LEU A 157 -6.00 21.66 -2.66
C LEU A 157 -7.06 20.56 -2.54
N LEU A 158 -7.57 20.06 -3.67
CA LEU A 158 -8.54 18.96 -3.69
C LEU A 158 -7.98 17.65 -3.11
N ALA A 159 -6.70 17.36 -3.37
CA ALA A 159 -6.02 16.15 -2.91
C ALA A 159 -5.48 16.25 -1.47
N THR A 160 -5.34 17.47 -0.94
CA THR A 160 -4.73 17.76 0.37
C THR A 160 -5.37 16.99 1.53
N PRO A 161 -6.71 16.88 1.66
CA PRO A 161 -7.32 16.16 2.78
C PRO A 161 -6.87 14.69 2.83
N MET A 162 -6.84 14.02 1.68
CA MET A 162 -6.43 12.62 1.59
C MET A 162 -4.93 12.46 1.84
N LEU A 163 -4.09 13.34 1.29
CA LEU A 163 -2.65 13.34 1.55
C LEU A 163 -2.34 13.50 3.05
N LEU A 164 -3.01 14.44 3.72
CA LEU A 164 -2.84 14.66 5.15
C LEU A 164 -3.27 13.43 5.95
N ILE A 165 -4.40 12.82 5.62
CA ILE A 165 -4.87 11.60 6.29
C ILE A 165 -3.86 10.46 6.13
N LEU A 166 -3.36 10.21 4.90
CA LEU A 166 -2.37 9.16 4.65
C LEU A 166 -1.05 9.43 5.38
N PHE A 167 -0.57 10.67 5.37
CA PHE A 167 0.66 11.06 6.05
C PHE A 167 0.53 10.90 7.57
N LEU A 168 -0.52 11.46 8.16
CA LEU A 168 -0.75 11.40 9.61
C LEU A 168 -1.01 9.98 10.11
N SER A 169 -1.74 9.16 9.36
CA SER A 169 -1.95 7.76 9.74
C SER A 169 -0.68 6.92 9.63
N SER A 170 0.18 7.20 8.64
CA SER A 170 1.51 6.58 8.55
C SER A 170 2.38 6.96 9.75
N LEU A 171 2.44 8.25 10.13
CA LEU A 171 3.18 8.69 11.32
C LEU A 171 2.63 8.09 12.61
N TRP A 172 1.30 8.02 12.74
CA TRP A 172 0.66 7.38 13.89
C TRP A 172 1.06 5.91 14.03
N ALA A 173 1.05 5.15 12.92
CA ALA A 173 1.37 3.73 12.96
C ALA A 173 2.87 3.48 13.20
N LEU A 174 3.75 4.32 12.64
CA LEU A 174 5.17 4.29 12.96
C LEU A 174 5.42 4.64 14.43
N GLY A 175 4.76 5.68 14.95
CA GLY A 175 4.84 6.10 16.35
C GLY A 175 4.25 5.08 17.33
N ALA A 176 3.16 4.40 16.95
CA ALA A 176 2.56 3.31 17.72
C ALA A 176 3.50 2.09 17.79
N GLY A 177 4.28 1.84 16.74
CA GLY A 177 5.38 0.88 16.74
C GLY A 177 6.58 1.29 17.58
N VAL A 178 6.71 2.58 17.91
CA VAL A 178 7.81 3.20 18.67
C VAL A 178 7.39 3.61 20.09
N SER A 179 6.20 3.21 20.56
CA SER A 179 5.62 3.73 21.81
C SER A 179 6.65 3.77 22.96
N PRO A 180 6.98 4.98 23.47
CA PRO A 180 7.87 5.13 24.61
C PRO A 180 7.20 4.49 25.82
N ARG A 181 7.98 3.63 26.49
CA ARG A 181 7.85 3.22 27.89
C ARG A 181 6.88 4.12 28.65
N SER A 182 5.79 3.52 29.15
CA SER A 182 4.80 4.24 29.94
C SER A 182 5.49 5.03 31.05
N SER A 183 5.09 6.29 31.19
CA SER A 183 5.36 7.07 32.39
C SER A 183 4.52 6.45 33.50
N GLY A 184 5.12 5.49 34.20
CA GLY A 184 4.57 4.78 35.33
C GLY A 184 5.71 4.05 36.04
N THR A 185 6.32 4.74 36.99
CA THR A 185 7.44 4.34 37.83
C THR A 185 7.42 2.87 38.27
N THR A 186 8.28 2.02 37.70
CA THR A 186 8.89 0.84 38.39
C THR A 186 10.20 0.43 37.69
N PRO A 187 11.25 0.00 38.43
CA PRO A 187 12.59 -0.17 37.90
C PRO A 187 12.88 -1.57 37.33
N LYS A 188 13.62 -1.56 36.22
CA LYS A 188 14.55 -2.58 35.66
C LYS A 188 14.23 -4.07 35.82
N THR A 189 13.90 -4.71 34.69
CA THR A 189 14.56 -5.95 34.26
C THR A 189 14.71 -5.93 32.74
N SER A 190 15.91 -6.24 32.25
CA SER A 190 16.25 -6.40 30.84
C SER A 190 15.31 -7.38 30.15
N SER A 191 14.41 -6.89 29.29
CA SER A 191 13.54 -7.74 28.48
C SER A 191 13.65 -7.37 27.00
N THR A 192 14.18 -8.35 26.29
CA THR A 192 14.23 -8.55 24.84
C THR A 192 13.03 -7.93 24.12
N ILE A 193 13.30 -7.20 23.04
CA ILE A 193 12.36 -6.66 22.06
C ILE A 193 11.36 -7.76 21.65
N SER A 194 10.19 -7.80 22.28
CA SER A 194 9.05 -8.62 21.84
C SER A 194 8.02 -7.67 21.24
N SER A 195 8.29 -7.26 20.01
CA SER A 195 7.30 -6.58 19.17
C SER A 195 6.13 -7.54 18.94
N SER A 196 4.91 -7.16 19.33
CA SER A 196 3.73 -7.97 19.05
C SER A 196 3.52 -8.09 17.53
N PRO A 197 2.98 -9.22 17.01
CA PRO A 197 2.76 -9.39 15.57
C PRO A 197 1.90 -8.27 14.94
N ALA A 198 0.97 -7.71 15.71
CA ALA A 198 0.13 -6.59 15.29
C ALA A 198 0.94 -5.29 15.10
N SER A 199 1.91 -5.00 15.98
CA SER A 199 2.76 -3.82 15.87
C SER A 199 3.65 -3.86 14.62
N SER A 200 4.21 -5.02 14.29
CA SER A 200 5.01 -5.22 13.08
C SER A 200 4.17 -5.02 11.81
N LEU A 201 2.94 -5.56 11.78
CA LEU A 201 2.03 -5.38 10.64
C LEU A 201 1.67 -3.90 10.43
N LEU A 202 1.39 -3.15 11.51
CA LEU A 202 1.10 -1.72 11.43
C LEU A 202 2.28 -0.93 10.83
N ILE A 203 3.51 -1.22 11.26
CA ILE A 203 4.73 -0.59 10.70
C ILE A 203 4.85 -0.89 9.20
N GLN A 204 4.68 -2.15 8.79
CA GLN A 204 4.81 -2.53 7.38
C GLN A 204 3.78 -1.82 6.49
N LEU A 205 2.52 -1.76 6.93
CA LEU A 205 1.46 -1.01 6.25
C LEU A 205 1.77 0.49 6.20
N ALA A 206 2.35 1.03 7.29
CA ALA A 206 2.73 2.43 7.37
C ALA A 206 3.83 2.79 6.38
N ILE A 207 4.85 1.94 6.22
CA ILE A 207 5.93 2.11 5.24
C ILE A 207 5.36 2.12 3.82
N ALA A 208 4.53 1.13 3.47
CA ALA A 208 3.92 1.05 2.14
C ALA A 208 3.07 2.28 1.82
N GLN A 209 2.24 2.72 2.77
CA GLN A 209 1.40 3.91 2.61
C GLN A 209 2.20 5.22 2.58
N PHE A 210 3.27 5.31 3.37
CA PHE A 210 4.14 6.49 3.39
C PHE A 210 4.85 6.66 2.06
N ILE A 211 5.40 5.58 1.51
CA ILE A 211 6.03 5.58 0.18
C ILE A 211 5.01 6.00 -0.89
N LEU A 212 3.78 5.46 -0.84
CA LEU A 212 2.70 5.90 -1.74
C LEU A 212 2.47 7.42 -1.64
N THR A 213 2.39 7.95 -0.42
CA THR A 213 2.11 9.37 -0.17
C THR A 213 3.24 10.25 -0.71
N VAL A 214 4.50 9.88 -0.46
CA VAL A 214 5.66 10.60 -0.99
C VAL A 214 5.64 10.57 -2.53
N MET A 215 5.46 9.40 -3.14
CA MET A 215 5.39 9.29 -4.60
C MET A 215 4.22 10.08 -5.21
N ALA A 216 3.07 10.13 -4.52
CA ALA A 216 1.92 10.91 -4.96
C ALA A 216 2.21 12.41 -5.01
N VAL A 217 2.98 12.92 -4.04
CA VAL A 217 3.35 14.35 -3.95
C VAL A 217 4.49 14.70 -4.91
N THR A 218 5.47 13.80 -5.05
CA THR A 218 6.70 14.11 -5.80
C THR A 218 6.61 13.72 -7.27
N SER A 219 5.95 12.62 -7.61
CA SER A 219 6.19 11.94 -8.90
C SER A 219 4.93 11.68 -9.72
N TYR A 220 3.75 11.67 -9.09
CA TYR A 220 2.46 11.45 -9.76
C TYR A 220 1.67 12.74 -9.94
N HIS A 221 0.63 12.67 -10.77
CA HIS A 221 -0.44 13.67 -10.75
C HIS A 221 -1.20 13.54 -9.44
N VAL A 222 -1.08 14.54 -8.57
CA VAL A 222 -1.50 14.44 -7.16
C VAL A 222 -2.99 14.12 -6.99
N GLN A 223 -3.84 14.50 -7.96
CA GLN A 223 -5.28 14.19 -8.00
C GLN A 223 -5.60 12.71 -7.86
N ILE A 224 -4.74 11.82 -8.37
CA ILE A 224 -5.03 10.39 -8.38
C ILE A 224 -4.97 9.79 -6.96
N VAL A 225 -4.46 10.52 -5.96
CA VAL A 225 -4.32 10.05 -4.58
C VAL A 225 -5.64 9.54 -4.00
N ASN A 226 -6.74 10.23 -4.27
CA ASN A 226 -8.09 9.87 -3.79
C ASN A 226 -8.54 8.50 -4.33
N ARG A 227 -8.04 8.13 -5.50
CA ARG A 227 -8.38 6.88 -6.18
C ARG A 227 -7.48 5.73 -5.75
N ILE A 228 -6.17 5.97 -5.68
CA ILE A 228 -5.18 4.93 -5.35
C ILE A 228 -5.15 4.59 -3.85
N SER A 229 -5.62 5.48 -2.97
CA SER A 229 -5.63 5.27 -1.51
C SER A 229 -6.63 4.20 -1.04
N SER A 230 -7.66 3.91 -1.85
CA SER A 230 -8.76 3.00 -1.52
C SER A 230 -8.31 1.56 -1.16
N GLY A 231 -7.20 1.10 -1.73
CA GLY A 231 -6.66 -0.23 -1.45
C GLY A 231 -5.74 -0.33 -0.23
N TYR A 232 -5.57 0.74 0.57
CA TYR A 232 -4.68 0.76 1.72
C TYR A 232 -5.49 0.82 3.04
N PRO A 233 -5.48 -0.23 3.87
CA PRO A 233 -6.36 -0.32 5.04
C PRO A 233 -5.99 0.63 6.20
N LEU A 234 -4.75 1.12 6.24
CA LEU A 234 -4.20 1.79 7.42
C LEU A 234 -4.93 3.08 7.79
N TRP A 235 -5.24 3.92 6.81
CA TRP A 235 -5.91 5.18 7.08
C TRP A 235 -7.36 4.99 7.56
N TYR A 236 -8.05 3.91 7.14
CA TYR A 236 -9.36 3.56 7.67
C TYR A 236 -9.27 3.25 9.17
N TRP A 237 -8.30 2.41 9.57
CA TRP A 237 -8.07 2.07 10.97
C TRP A 237 -7.71 3.29 11.81
N TYR A 238 -6.96 4.22 11.23
CA TYR A 238 -6.62 5.47 11.90
C TYR A 238 -7.83 6.36 12.18
N LEU A 239 -8.76 6.49 11.22
CA LEU A 239 -9.99 7.25 11.44
C LEU A 239 -10.86 6.61 12.52
N VAL A 240 -10.97 5.28 12.52
CA VAL A 240 -11.69 4.53 13.56
C VAL A 240 -11.03 4.71 14.92
N TRP A 241 -9.70 4.62 14.99
CA TRP A 241 -8.94 4.86 16.22
C TRP A 241 -9.17 6.27 16.78
N ARG A 242 -9.11 7.30 15.92
CA ARG A 242 -9.41 8.69 16.34
C ARG A 242 -10.85 8.85 16.84
N ALA A 243 -11.81 8.13 16.27
CA ALA A 243 -13.22 8.21 16.65
C ALA A 243 -13.52 7.48 17.97
N LEU A 244 -12.91 6.32 18.21
CA LEU A 244 -13.22 5.44 19.33
C LEU A 244 -12.29 5.60 20.54
N TRP A 245 -11.03 5.97 20.33
CA TRP A 245 -9.98 5.91 21.36
C TRP A 245 -9.55 7.30 21.85
N THR A 246 -10.50 8.04 22.40
CA THR A 246 -10.25 9.38 22.98
C THR A 246 -10.75 9.41 24.43
N SER A 247 -9.85 9.62 25.38
CA SER A 247 -10.14 9.54 26.82
C SER A 247 -10.86 10.77 27.38
N ASP A 248 -10.78 11.91 26.69
CA ASP A 248 -11.45 13.16 27.08
C ASP A 248 -12.77 13.36 26.32
N ALA A 249 -13.88 13.54 27.05
CA ALA A 249 -15.21 13.70 26.46
C ALA A 249 -15.33 14.90 25.50
N THR A 250 -14.64 16.01 25.80
CA THR A 250 -14.64 17.24 24.97
C THR A 250 -13.81 17.07 23.70
N GLN A 251 -12.64 16.42 23.79
CA GLN A 251 -11.83 16.08 22.62
C GLN A 251 -12.48 15.00 21.76
N SER A 252 -13.18 14.05 22.40
CA SER A 252 -13.93 12.99 21.73
C SER A 252 -15.03 13.55 20.83
N ALA A 253 -15.82 14.52 21.33
CA ALA A 253 -16.85 15.18 20.53
C ALA A 253 -16.26 15.88 19.28
N LYS A 254 -15.16 16.64 19.46
CA LYS A 254 -14.48 17.33 18.36
C LYS A 254 -13.90 16.36 17.33
N ASN A 255 -13.26 15.28 17.77
CA ASN A 255 -12.67 14.27 16.88
C ASN A 255 -13.76 13.51 16.12
N ARG A 256 -14.88 13.20 16.77
CA ARG A 256 -16.04 12.57 16.10
C ARG A 256 -16.63 13.48 15.03
N THR A 257 -16.77 14.78 15.29
CA THR A 257 -17.22 15.75 14.27
C THR A 257 -16.25 15.82 13.10
N GLN A 258 -14.94 15.81 13.34
CA GLN A 258 -13.94 15.78 12.27
C GLN A 258 -14.01 14.51 11.43
N VAL A 259 -14.14 13.34 12.06
CA VAL A 259 -14.27 12.06 11.33
C VAL A 259 -15.58 12.03 10.54
N LEU A 260 -16.69 12.50 11.11
CA LEU A 260 -17.96 12.62 10.39
C LEU A 260 -17.85 13.55 9.19
N LEU A 261 -17.16 14.69 9.33
CA LEU A 261 -16.91 15.61 8.23
C LEU A 261 -16.07 14.96 7.13
N VAL A 262 -15.03 14.20 7.47
CA VAL A 262 -14.23 13.43 6.50
C VAL A 262 -15.12 12.42 5.76
N VAL A 263 -15.97 11.68 6.47
CA VAL A 263 -16.89 10.71 5.86
C VAL A 263 -17.90 11.42 4.96
N GLN A 264 -18.47 12.54 5.39
CA GLN A 264 -19.39 13.35 4.59
C GLN A 264 -18.72 13.86 3.31
N LEU A 265 -17.47 14.35 3.40
CA LEU A 265 -16.68 14.77 2.24
C LEU A 265 -16.43 13.61 1.28
N MET A 266 -16.11 12.41 1.79
CA MET A 266 -15.91 11.22 0.96
C MET A 266 -17.20 10.80 0.24
N VAL A 267 -18.34 10.82 0.94
CA VAL A 267 -19.64 10.50 0.34
C VAL A 267 -20.03 11.55 -0.71
N ALA A 268 -19.86 12.84 -0.40
CA ALA A 268 -20.10 13.92 -1.35
C ALA A 268 -19.21 13.79 -2.58
N TYR A 269 -17.91 13.53 -2.39
CA TYR A 269 -16.97 13.29 -3.47
C TYR A 269 -17.40 12.10 -4.34
N ALA A 270 -17.79 10.98 -3.74
CA ALA A 270 -18.25 9.80 -4.48
C ALA A 270 -19.52 10.08 -5.30
N LEU A 271 -20.48 10.83 -4.75
CA LEU A 271 -21.70 11.23 -5.46
C LEU A 271 -21.38 12.17 -6.63
N VAL A 272 -20.56 13.19 -6.40
CA VAL A 272 -20.12 14.12 -7.45
C VAL A 272 -19.38 13.38 -8.55
N GLN A 273 -18.48 12.47 -8.19
CA GLN A 273 -17.73 11.65 -9.15
C GLN A 273 -18.66 10.74 -9.97
N ALA A 274 -19.68 10.15 -9.34
CA ALA A 274 -20.67 9.34 -10.05
C ALA A 274 -21.50 10.17 -11.04
N VAL A 275 -21.88 11.40 -10.68
CA VAL A 275 -22.60 12.32 -11.58
C VAL A 275 -21.71 12.76 -12.73
N LEU A 276 -20.49 13.25 -12.46
CA LEU A 276 -19.53 13.66 -13.48
C LEU A 276 -19.24 12.53 -14.48
N PHE A 277 -19.02 11.33 -13.97
CA PHE A 277 -18.80 10.14 -14.80
C PHE A 277 -20.05 9.78 -15.62
N GLY A 278 -21.24 9.83 -15.03
CA GLY A 278 -22.51 9.62 -15.74
C GLY A 278 -22.78 10.66 -16.82
N SER A 279 -22.22 11.86 -16.68
CA SER A 279 -22.28 12.95 -17.65
C SER A 279 -21.11 12.97 -18.66
N PHE A 280 -20.26 11.92 -18.70
CA PHE A 280 -19.07 11.83 -19.55
C PHE A 280 -18.02 12.95 -19.33
N LEU A 281 -18.07 13.60 -18.16
CA LEU A 281 -17.04 14.56 -17.75
C LEU A 281 -15.86 13.81 -17.12
N PRO A 282 -14.62 14.33 -17.24
CA PRO A 282 -13.48 13.73 -16.58
C PRO A 282 -13.75 13.68 -15.06
N PRO A 283 -13.50 12.53 -14.40
CA PRO A 283 -13.67 12.43 -12.96
C PRO A 283 -12.72 13.41 -12.27
N ALA A 284 -13.26 14.18 -11.32
CA ALA A 284 -12.53 15.16 -10.52
C ALA A 284 -11.39 14.51 -9.71
#